data_AF-A0A357T0T2-F1
#
_entry.id   AF-A0A357T0T2-F1
#
_cell.length_a   1.000
_cell.length_b   1.000
_cell.length_c   1.000
_cell.angle_alpha   90.00
_cell.angle_beta   90.00
_cell.angle_gamma   90.00
#
_symmetry.space_group_name_H-M   'P 1'
#
loop_
_entity.id
_entity.type
_entity.pdbx_description
1 polymer ?
#
loop_
_entity_poly.entity_id
_entity_poly.type
_entity_poly.pdbx_seq_one_letter_code
_entity_poly.pdbx_strand_id
1 'polypeptide(L)' 'MRKLYQERQAETEKKQNEFYAQLDQAIFSKINEVTTKVAEQEGRPLVVVKKAVYYGGKDLTPQVLAMLKNSGEQGNE' A
#
# COMPACT_ATOMS: atom_id res chain seq x y z
N MET A 1 25.66 -23.18 22.16
CA MET A 1 24.58 -22.26 22.58
C MET A 1 24.64 -20.91 21.87
N ARG A 2 25.70 -20.10 22.02
CA ARG A 2 25.77 -18.74 21.40
C ARG A 2 25.50 -18.70 19.89
N LYS A 3 26.03 -19.67 19.13
CA LYS A 3 25.84 -19.79 17.68
C LYS A 3 24.38 -20.09 17.29
N LEU A 4 23.74 -21.00 18.02
CA LEU A 4 22.33 -21.38 17.80
C LEU A 4 21.38 -20.21 18.11
N TYR A 5 21.68 -19.40 19.14
CA TYR A 5 20.93 -18.18 19.43
C TYR A 5 21.08 -17.12 18.34
N GLN A 6 22.29 -16.93 17.81
CA GLN A 6 22.54 -16.01 16.70
C GLN A 6 21.82 -16.45 15.42
N GLU A 7 21.85 -17.74 15.10
CA GLU A 7 21.13 -18.32 13.95
C GLU A 7 19.61 -18.10 14.09
N ARG A 8 19.04 -18.30 15.28
CA ARG A 8 17.61 -18.08 15.55
C ARG A 8 17.20 -16.61 15.48
N GLN A 9 18.07 -15.69 15.92
CA GLN A 9 17.84 -14.26 15.77
C GLN A 9 17.82 -13.86 14.29
N ALA A 10 18.83 -14.28 13.52
CA ALA A 10 18.89 -13.99 12.09
C ALA A 10 17.69 -14.56 11.31
N GLU A 11 17.23 -15.77 11.66
CA GLU A 11 16.03 -16.36 11.07
C GLU A 11 14.76 -15.57 11.42
N THR A 12 14.67 -15.07 12.65
CA THR A 12 13.54 -14.26 13.12
C THR A 12 13.51 -12.91 12.41
N GLU A 13 14.64 -12.23 12.31
CA GLU A 13 14.79 -10.97 11.58
C GLU A 13 14.44 -11.15 10.10
N LYS A 14 14.94 -12.23 9.48
CA LYS A 14 14.60 -12.57 8.09
C LYS A 14 13.10 -12.76 7.89
N LYS A 15 12.45 -13.56 8.74
CA LYS A 15 11.00 -13.80 8.67
C LYS A 15 10.19 -12.52 8.90
N GLN A 16 10.62 -11.67 9.83
CA GLN A 16 9.99 -10.36 10.03
C GLN A 16 10.10 -9.49 8.78
N ASN A 17 11.28 -9.40 8.18
CA ASN A 17 11.48 -8.62 6.95
C ASN A 17 10.64 -9.15 5.78
N GLU A 18 10.58 -10.47 5.61
CA GLU A 18 9.74 -11.12 4.60
C GLU A 18 8.25 -10.82 4.82
N PHE A 19 7.80 -10.87 6.08
CA PHE A 19 6.43 -10.55 6.45
C PHE A 19 6.08 -9.08 6.15
N TYR A 20 6.95 -8.14 6.54
CA TYR A 20 6.73 -6.72 6.24
C TYR A 20 6.74 -6.43 4.73
N ALA A 21 7.63 -7.08 3.97
CA ALA A 21 7.65 -6.95 2.51
C ALA A 21 6.34 -7.43 1.86
N GLN A 22 5.77 -8.54 2.35
CA GLN A 22 4.49 -9.04 1.88
C GLN A 22 3.33 -8.10 2.24
N LEU A 23 3.33 -7.56 3.45
CA LEU A 23 2.34 -6.56 3.87
C LEU A 23 2.40 -5.31 3.00
N ASP A 24 3.61 -4.78 2.78
CA ASP A 24 3.81 -3.61 1.92
C ASP A 24 3.27 -3.88 0.51
N GLN A 25 3.59 -5.04 -0.07
CA GLN A 25 3.09 -5.43 -1.39
C GLN A 25 1.55 -5.48 -1.43
N ALA A 26 0.91 -6.04 -0.40
CA ALA A 26 -0.55 -6.11 -0.30
C ALA A 26 -1.17 -4.71 -0.19
N ILE A 27 -0.59 -3.84 0.64
CA ILE A 27 -1.03 -2.45 0.81
C ILE A 27 -0.90 -1.67 -0.52
N PHE A 28 0.25 -1.76 -1.18
CA PHE A 28 0.46 -1.09 -2.48
C PHE A 28 -0.51 -1.59 -3.54
N SER A 29 -0.78 -2.90 -3.60
CA SER A 29 -1.75 -3.47 -4.53
C SER A 29 -3.14 -2.91 -4.28
N LYS A 30 -3.56 -2.78 -3.00
CA LYS A 30 -4.86 -2.22 -2.65
C LYS A 30 -4.97 -0.73 -2.96
N ILE A 31 -3.93 0.04 -2.67
CA ILE A 31 -3.86 1.47 -3.02
C ILE A 31 -3.98 1.64 -4.53
N ASN A 32 -3.28 0.84 -5.33
CA ASN A 32 -3.35 0.89 -6.79
C ASN A 32 -4.76 0.56 -7.30
N GLU A 33 -5.38 -0.51 -6.78
CA GLU A 33 -6.76 -0.89 -7.15
C GLU A 33 -7.76 0.26 -6.91
N VAL A 34 -7.71 0.86 -5.72
CA VAL A 34 -8.61 1.96 -5.35
C VAL A 34 -8.30 3.22 -6.16
N THR A 35 -7.02 3.51 -6.41
CA THR A 35 -6.60 4.64 -7.24
C THR A 35 -7.13 4.51 -8.65
N THR A 36 -7.07 3.32 -9.25
CA THR A 36 -7.64 3.06 -10.58
C THR A 36 -9.14 3.33 -10.60
N LYS A 37 -9.90 2.81 -9.62
CA LYS A 37 -11.35 3.04 -9.52
C LYS A 37 -11.70 4.53 -9.40
N VAL A 38 -10.99 5.27 -8.55
CA VAL A 38 -11.19 6.72 -8.39
C VAL A 38 -10.84 7.46 -9.69
N ALA A 39 -9.76 7.08 -10.36
CA ALA A 39 -9.34 7.69 -11.62
C ALA A 39 -10.38 7.48 -12.73
N GLU A 40 -10.94 6.27 -12.85
CA GLU A 40 -12.01 5.95 -13.78
C GLU A 40 -13.28 6.78 -13.52
N GLN A 41 -13.70 6.87 -12.25
CA GLN A 41 -14.86 7.69 -11.85
C GLN A 41 -14.68 9.17 -12.16
N GLU A 42 -13.45 9.68 -12.07
CA GLU A 42 -13.09 11.07 -12.32
C GLU A 42 -12.68 11.34 -13.78
N GLY A 43 -12.78 10.35 -14.67
CA GLY A 43 -12.40 10.46 -16.08
C GLY A 43 -10.92 10.80 -16.28
N ARG A 44 -10.04 10.31 -15.40
CA ARG A 44 -8.59 10.57 -15.43
C ARG A 44 -7.84 9.37 -16.04
N PRO A 45 -7.24 9.51 -17.23
CA PRO A 45 -6.54 8.41 -17.89
C PRO A 45 -5.13 8.13 -17.33
N LEU A 46 -4.57 9.08 -16.56
CA LEU A 46 -3.23 8.96 -16.00
C LEU A 46 -3.21 9.51 -14.57
N VAL A 47 -2.65 8.72 -13.66
CA VAL A 47 -2.34 9.13 -12.28
C VAL A 47 -0.84 8.97 -12.08
N VAL A 48 -0.22 10.01 -11.51
CA VAL A 48 1.21 10.05 -11.23
C VAL A 48 1.44 10.28 -9.74
N VAL A 49 2.50 9.67 -9.21
CA VAL A 49 2.90 9.87 -7.82
C VAL A 49 3.35 11.32 -7.60
N LYS A 50 2.91 11.94 -6.50
CA LYS A 50 3.17 13.36 -6.19
C LYS A 50 4.65 13.75 -6.22
N LYS A 51 5.55 12.82 -5.87
CA LYS A 51 7.01 13.02 -5.92
C LYS A 51 7.55 13.31 -7.32
N ALA A 52 6.82 12.91 -8.37
CA ALA A 52 7.18 13.16 -9.76
C ALA A 52 6.54 14.44 -10.33
N VAL A 53 5.75 15.17 -9.54
CA VAL A 53 4.98 16.35 -9.99
C VAL A 53 5.51 17.61 -9.33
N TYR A 54 6.00 18.56 -10.14
CA TYR A 54 6.46 19.87 -9.68
C TYR A 54 5.34 20.91 -9.60
N TYR A 55 4.39 20.89 -10.54
CA TYR A 55 3.23 21.79 -10.55
C TYR A 55 2.04 21.15 -11.29
N GLY A 56 0.83 21.59 -10.95
CA GLY A 56 -0.42 21.17 -11.61
C GLY A 56 -0.96 19.81 -11.14
N GLY A 57 -1.99 19.34 -11.84
CA GLY A 57 -2.71 18.11 -11.52
C GLY A 57 -3.82 18.31 -10.48
N LYS A 58 -4.76 17.36 -10.45
CA LYS A 58 -5.76 17.24 -9.39
C LYS A 58 -5.25 16.24 -8.36
N ASP A 59 -5.21 16.63 -7.09
CA ASP A 59 -4.86 15.72 -6.01
C ASP A 59 -6.04 14.76 -5.76
N LEU A 60 -5.84 13.46 -6.05
CA LEU A 60 -6.81 12.39 -5.82
C LEU A 60 -6.67 11.73 -4.45
N THR A 61 -5.65 12.12 -3.65
CA THR A 61 -5.35 11.51 -2.36
C THR A 61 -6.57 11.48 -1.43
N PRO A 62 -7.35 12.57 -1.28
CA PRO A 62 -8.53 12.56 -0.41
C PRO A 62 -9.59 11.54 -0.82
N GLN A 63 -9.86 11.40 -2.13
CA GLN A 63 -10.86 10.48 -2.67
C GLN A 63 -10.42 9.03 -2.53
N VAL A 64 -9.15 8.75 -2.83
CA VAL A 64 -8.56 7.42 -2.64
C VAL A 64 -8.59 7.01 -1.17
N LEU A 65 -8.25 7.91 -0.24
CA LEU A 65 -8.33 7.66 1.20
C LEU A 65 -9.76 7.40 1.67
N ALA A 66 -10.74 8.18 1.17
CA ALA A 66 -12.14 7.96 1.51
C ALA A 66 -12.62 6.57 1.04
N MET A 67 -12.28 6.17 -0.19
CA MET A 67 -12.67 4.88 -0.73
C MET A 67 -11.97 3.70 -0.03
N LEU A 68 -10.70 3.86 0.39
CA LEU A 68 -10.00 2.86 1.21
C LEU A 68 -10.66 2.65 2.57
N LYS A 69 -11.10 3.73 3.23
CA LYS A 69 -11.79 3.64 4.52
C LYS A 69 -13.15 2.94 4.38
N ASN A 70 -13.93 3.31 3.36
CA ASN A 70 -15.26 2.75 3.14
C ASN A 70 -15.22 1.27 2.69
N SER A 71 -14.16 0.85 1.99
CA SER A 71 -13.97 -0.56 1.61
C SER A 71 -13.53 -1.46 2.76
N GLY A 72 -13.14 -0.89 3.91
CA GLY A 72 -12.88 -1.65 5.15
C GLY A 72 -14.14 -1.97 5.96
N GLU A 73 -15.22 -1.21 5.80
CA GLU A 73 -16.47 -1.40 6.56
C GLU A 73 -17.35 -2.53 5.99
N GLN A 74 -17.17 -2.88 4.72
CA GLN A 74 -17.94 -3.96 4.05
C GLN A 74 -17.36 -5.38 4.25
N GLY A 75 -16.36 -5.55 5.11
CA GLY A 75 -15.72 -6.85 5.40
C GLY A 75 -16.21 -7.59 6.64
N ASN A 76 -17.23 -7.06 7.33
CA ASN A 76 -17.81 -7.59 8.58
C ASN A 76 -19.29 -7.98 8.43
N GLU A 77 -19.65 -8.68 7.35
CA GLU A 77 -20.94 -9.38 7.22
C GLU A 77 -20.74 -10.84 6.81
#